data_AF-A0A1Q3AGH3-F1
#
_entry.id   AF-A0A1Q3AGH3-F1
#
_cell.length_a   1.000
_cell.length_b   1.000
_cell.length_c   1.000
_cell.angle_alpha   90.00
_cell.angle_beta   90.00
_cell.angle_gamma   90.00
#
_symmetry.space_group_name_H-M   'P 1'
#
loop_
_entity.id
_entity.type
_entity.pdbx_description
1 polymer ?
#
loop_
_entity_poly.entity_id
_entity_poly.type
_entity_poly.pdbx_seq_one_letter_code
_entity_poly.pdbx_strand_id
1 'polypeptide(L)'
;MSSLEGEAIIVDKDALLRHERQLLKQLVLISSEDELLQGPLDQFPLKQINVPDYTGGKKKDESNLAYVMIRHDIQGEKRISEQGQLQDGRTWLFNTFRFGGDNNESNHWFVLLSDVMKSLLYEGDEESFTREYDQLSPLEANEQQRAFLKEKKLLAQDITPHQPVRFYTTRSVFVQFGAAVILGGLRVFDDYWESLAREKNLTPHHRVFKLDQKLLNILQKLKPSLFLRLNSNNETEGDDLDSSPWNGELFETPYPTITEQASAEIRDEYGRQFAEGQHAGVVVPGQSINGSLELSNQFKLPKYHSKNSFQQAAQLNALDLAIGGSPETSLNHAGSHRPSVSHVEVSASSGPSTSNKSGGKRLLSNIMDTNISSAKSKKSEEHELISAGNGLIPTNVHLNVNGWKFETLPLRIFGNEPEFSVRGLPYYEKDKILDRLKKLSPNQIKELEHLHDSVALNKGLQSVRKIRSKKWTKYWQYKSGLPVGILKHDVEKSRDRYLRDVLNQKTSTTIYNDATLIDEVQTTSRAPNANFFNNSNIKGFKPPYAPPIRKEHKN
;
A
#
# COMPACT_ATOMS: atom_id res chain seq x y z
N MET A 1 -8.33 -28.76 66.29
CA MET A 1 -9.31 -27.83 65.67
C MET A 1 -10.23 -28.69 64.84
N SER A 2 -11.51 -28.80 65.24
CA SER A 2 -12.53 -29.57 64.52
C SER A 2 -12.72 -28.93 63.14
N SER A 3 -12.52 -29.68 62.05
CA SER A 3 -12.91 -29.23 60.71
C SER A 3 -14.43 -29.07 60.68
N LEU A 4 -14.93 -28.02 60.02
CA LEU A 4 -16.35 -27.93 59.72
C LEU A 4 -16.68 -29.07 58.73
N GLU A 5 -17.62 -29.95 59.07
CA GLU A 5 -18.23 -30.83 58.07
C GLU A 5 -18.93 -29.94 57.02
N GLY A 6 -18.88 -30.29 55.74
CA GLY A 6 -19.45 -29.47 54.67
C GLY A 6 -19.15 -30.05 53.29
N GLU A 7 -19.88 -29.57 52.28
CA GLU A 7 -19.84 -30.10 50.92
C GLU A 7 -19.42 -29.02 49.91
N ALA A 8 -18.66 -29.42 48.90
CA ALA A 8 -18.26 -28.57 47.78
C ALA A 8 -18.45 -29.32 46.47
N ILE A 9 -19.07 -28.66 45.50
CA ILE A 9 -19.26 -29.15 44.14
C ILE A 9 -18.32 -28.35 43.24
N ILE A 10 -17.33 -29.03 42.68
CA ILE A 10 -16.34 -28.45 41.78
C ILE A 10 -16.80 -28.65 40.34
N VAL A 11 -16.76 -27.59 39.54
CA VAL A 11 -17.10 -27.66 38.13
C VAL A 11 -15.98 -28.36 37.37
N ASP A 12 -16.36 -29.43 36.68
CA ASP A 12 -15.42 -30.19 35.86
C ASP A 12 -14.91 -29.38 34.67
N LYS A 13 -13.63 -29.57 34.32
CA LYS A 13 -12.99 -28.89 33.19
C LYS A 13 -13.68 -29.22 31.86
N ASP A 14 -14.17 -30.45 31.70
CA ASP A 14 -14.89 -30.85 30.50
C ASP A 14 -16.26 -30.14 30.37
N ALA A 15 -16.88 -29.76 31.49
CA ALA A 15 -18.09 -28.95 31.47
C ALA A 15 -17.82 -27.53 30.96
N LEU A 16 -16.71 -26.91 31.40
CA LEU A 16 -16.28 -25.59 30.91
C LEU A 16 -15.96 -25.62 29.41
N LEU A 17 -15.26 -26.66 28.93
CA LEU A 17 -14.99 -26.82 27.49
C LEU A 17 -16.28 -27.03 26.68
N ARG A 18 -17.27 -27.74 27.22
CA ARG A 18 -18.59 -27.87 26.59
C ARG A 18 -19.32 -26.54 26.50
N HIS A 19 -19.23 -25.72 27.55
CA HIS A 19 -19.76 -24.36 27.56
C HIS A 19 -19.10 -23.49 26.48
N GLU A 20 -17.76 -23.41 26.44
CA GLU A 20 -17.02 -22.67 25.40
C GLU A 20 -17.44 -23.09 23.98
N ARG A 21 -17.56 -24.39 23.73
CA ARG A 21 -18.00 -24.94 22.45
C ARG A 21 -19.44 -24.54 22.11
N GLN A 22 -20.34 -24.54 23.08
CA GLN A 22 -21.73 -24.14 22.87
C GLN A 22 -21.84 -22.65 22.53
N LEU A 23 -21.07 -21.80 23.20
CA LEU A 23 -21.00 -20.37 22.87
C LEU A 23 -20.54 -20.15 21.42
N LEU A 24 -19.43 -20.79 21.03
CA LEU A 24 -18.93 -20.69 19.66
C LEU A 24 -19.96 -21.16 18.63
N LYS A 25 -20.63 -22.28 18.90
CA LYS A 25 -21.67 -22.83 18.01
C LYS A 25 -22.84 -21.84 17.85
N GLN A 26 -23.31 -21.25 18.94
CA GLN A 26 -24.39 -20.27 18.91
C GLN A 26 -23.97 -19.02 18.14
N LEU A 27 -22.77 -18.49 18.39
CA LEU A 27 -22.26 -17.29 17.72
C LEU A 27 -22.09 -17.49 16.21
N VAL A 28 -21.62 -18.66 15.78
CA VAL A 28 -21.54 -18.99 14.35
C VAL A 28 -22.93 -19.00 13.71
N LEU A 29 -23.94 -19.53 14.42
CA LEU A 29 -25.32 -19.56 13.95
C LEU A 29 -25.89 -18.15 13.77
N ILE A 30 -25.73 -17.28 14.76
CA ILE A 30 -26.28 -15.92 14.74
C ILE A 30 -25.37 -14.88 14.05
N SER A 31 -24.21 -15.30 13.54
CA SER A 31 -23.18 -14.40 12.97
C SER A 31 -23.67 -13.42 11.90
N SER A 32 -24.77 -13.73 11.23
CA SER A 32 -25.34 -12.92 10.14
C SER A 32 -26.35 -11.87 10.62
N GLU A 33 -26.77 -11.90 11.88
CA GLU A 33 -27.84 -11.08 12.45
C GLU A 33 -27.31 -10.19 13.59
N ASP A 34 -27.16 -8.90 13.30
CA ASP A 34 -26.53 -7.95 14.23
C ASP A 34 -27.40 -7.68 15.46
N GLU A 35 -28.74 -7.74 15.31
CA GLU A 35 -29.72 -7.66 16.40
C GLU A 35 -29.55 -8.77 17.46
N LEU A 36 -29.08 -9.96 17.05
CA LEU A 36 -28.85 -11.08 17.97
C LEU A 36 -27.45 -11.04 18.60
N LEU A 37 -26.45 -10.53 17.86
CA LEU A 37 -25.08 -10.37 18.35
C LEU A 37 -24.96 -9.20 19.33
N GLN A 38 -25.57 -8.05 19.02
CA GLN A 38 -25.63 -6.85 19.87
C GLN A 38 -24.26 -6.31 20.29
N GLY A 39 -23.56 -5.65 19.37
CA GLY A 39 -22.32 -4.92 19.66
C GLY A 39 -21.05 -5.79 19.68
N PRO A 40 -19.94 -5.25 20.22
CA PRO A 40 -18.64 -5.93 20.26
C PRO A 40 -18.69 -7.27 21.00
N LEU A 41 -17.92 -8.25 20.51
CA LEU A 41 -17.98 -9.63 21.00
C LEU A 41 -17.26 -9.85 22.34
N ASP A 42 -16.28 -9.00 22.63
CA ASP A 42 -15.51 -8.89 23.87
C ASP A 42 -16.27 -8.17 24.99
N GLN A 43 -17.34 -7.44 24.65
CA GLN A 43 -18.21 -6.74 25.60
C GLN A 43 -19.54 -7.47 25.78
N PHE A 44 -20.25 -7.12 26.86
CA PHE A 44 -21.60 -7.64 27.06
C PHE A 44 -22.57 -7.10 25.99
N PRO A 45 -23.63 -7.87 25.67
CA PRO A 45 -24.68 -7.42 24.76
C PRO A 45 -25.27 -6.07 25.18
N LEU A 46 -25.58 -5.21 24.20
CA LEU A 46 -26.16 -3.88 24.44
C LEU A 46 -27.56 -3.96 25.08
N LYS A 47 -28.37 -4.96 24.72
CA LYS A 47 -29.73 -5.11 25.22
C LYS A 47 -29.76 -6.12 26.36
N GLN A 48 -29.71 -5.60 27.58
CA GLN A 48 -29.72 -6.42 28.80
C GLN A 48 -31.08 -6.38 29.51
N ILE A 49 -31.31 -7.36 30.37
CA ILE A 49 -32.44 -7.35 31.30
C ILE A 49 -32.12 -6.33 32.39
N ASN A 50 -32.99 -5.34 32.57
CA ASN A 50 -32.83 -4.40 33.69
C ASN A 50 -33.43 -5.08 34.91
N VAL A 51 -32.58 -5.61 35.78
CA VAL A 51 -33.01 -6.24 37.03
C VAL A 51 -33.74 -5.18 37.86
N PRO A 52 -35.01 -5.40 38.24
CA PRO A 52 -35.74 -4.45 39.07
C PRO A 52 -35.12 -4.39 40.47
N ASP A 53 -35.39 -3.32 41.22
CA ASP A 53 -35.13 -3.36 42.66
C ASP A 53 -36.03 -4.43 43.29
N TYR A 54 -35.42 -5.55 43.66
CA TYR A 54 -36.08 -6.69 44.29
C TYR A 54 -35.87 -6.71 45.80
N THR A 55 -35.06 -5.81 46.36
CA THR A 55 -34.70 -5.82 47.79
C THR A 55 -35.43 -4.77 48.62
N GLY A 56 -35.97 -3.72 47.99
CA GLY A 56 -36.91 -2.78 48.62
C GLY A 56 -36.37 -2.10 49.89
N GLY A 57 -35.05 -1.82 49.92
CA GLY A 57 -34.37 -1.22 51.07
C GLY A 57 -33.39 -2.12 51.82
N LYS A 58 -32.93 -3.22 51.20
CA LYS A 58 -31.79 -4.04 51.66
C LYS A 58 -31.91 -4.51 53.11
N LYS A 59 -33.13 -4.81 53.55
CA LYS A 59 -33.35 -5.45 54.85
C LYS A 59 -32.94 -6.90 54.73
N LYS A 60 -32.13 -7.36 55.68
CA LYS A 60 -31.74 -8.77 55.72
C LYS A 60 -32.92 -9.64 56.14
N ASP A 61 -32.94 -10.86 55.60
CA ASP A 61 -33.92 -11.88 55.93
C ASP A 61 -33.70 -12.47 57.34
N GLU A 62 -34.61 -13.34 57.79
CA GLU A 62 -34.50 -14.00 59.09
C GLU A 62 -33.22 -14.85 59.19
N SER A 63 -32.71 -15.35 58.06
CA SER A 63 -31.49 -16.13 58.01
C SER A 63 -30.22 -15.28 58.10
N ASN A 64 -30.31 -13.96 57.87
CA ASN A 64 -29.20 -13.00 57.80
C ASN A 64 -28.22 -13.24 56.63
N LEU A 65 -28.61 -14.10 55.67
CA LEU A 65 -27.78 -14.54 54.53
C LEU A 65 -28.05 -13.76 53.25
N ALA A 66 -29.26 -13.22 53.10
CA ALA A 66 -29.67 -12.48 51.92
C ALA A 66 -30.58 -11.30 52.29
N TYR A 67 -30.84 -10.43 51.33
CA TYR A 67 -31.88 -9.42 51.48
C TYR A 67 -33.26 -10.02 51.21
N VAL A 68 -34.27 -9.52 51.93
CA VAL A 68 -35.67 -9.90 51.71
C VAL A 68 -36.06 -9.52 50.28
N MET A 69 -36.58 -10.50 49.55
CA MET A 69 -37.09 -10.28 48.20
C MET A 69 -38.53 -9.73 48.25
N ILE A 70 -38.76 -8.56 47.64
CA ILE A 70 -40.09 -7.94 47.48
C ILE A 70 -40.70 -8.19 46.10
N ARG A 71 -39.90 -8.66 45.14
CA ARG A 71 -40.32 -8.99 43.78
C ARG A 71 -39.76 -10.35 43.41
N HIS A 72 -40.60 -11.14 42.75
CA HIS A 72 -40.27 -12.48 42.29
C HIS A 72 -40.77 -12.67 40.86
N ASP A 73 -40.06 -13.50 40.10
CA ASP A 73 -40.56 -14.00 38.82
C ASP A 73 -40.98 -15.47 38.99
N ILE A 74 -42.24 -15.76 38.67
CA ILE A 74 -42.84 -17.10 38.86
C ILE A 74 -42.09 -18.18 38.05
N GLN A 75 -41.54 -17.84 36.89
CA GLN A 75 -40.76 -18.80 36.10
C GLN A 75 -39.36 -18.96 36.69
N GLY A 76 -38.72 -17.87 37.11
CA GLY A 76 -37.41 -17.91 37.79
C GLY A 76 -37.42 -18.78 39.05
N GLU A 77 -38.47 -18.69 39.87
CA GLU A 77 -38.67 -19.51 41.07
C GLU A 77 -38.77 -21.02 40.77
N LYS A 78 -39.15 -21.41 39.55
CA LYS A 78 -39.16 -22.82 39.13
C LYS A 78 -37.78 -23.32 38.69
N ARG A 79 -36.78 -22.45 38.56
CA ARG A 79 -35.44 -22.82 38.06
C ARG A 79 -34.43 -23.00 39.18
N ILE A 80 -34.75 -22.55 40.39
CA ILE A 80 -33.87 -22.60 41.54
C ILE A 80 -34.66 -22.91 42.81
N SER A 81 -34.13 -23.77 43.67
CA SER A 81 -34.70 -23.99 45.00
C SER A 81 -34.47 -22.79 45.93
N GLU A 82 -35.17 -22.75 47.05
CA GLU A 82 -34.92 -21.78 48.11
C GLU A 82 -33.49 -21.88 48.67
N GLN A 83 -32.97 -23.11 48.73
CA GLN A 83 -31.62 -23.43 49.19
C GLN A 83 -30.51 -23.11 48.16
N GLY A 84 -30.86 -22.70 46.94
CA GLY A 84 -29.90 -22.34 45.89
C GLY A 84 -29.43 -23.47 44.97
N GLN A 85 -30.18 -24.57 44.90
CA GLN A 85 -29.92 -25.64 43.92
C GLN A 85 -30.68 -25.38 42.62
N LEU A 86 -30.00 -25.46 41.48
CA LEU A 86 -30.63 -25.31 40.16
C LEU A 86 -31.49 -26.54 39.81
N GLN A 87 -32.58 -26.29 39.09
CA GLN A 87 -33.55 -27.31 38.66
C GLN A 87 -33.43 -27.62 37.15
N ASP A 88 -34.08 -28.70 36.71
CA ASP A 88 -34.10 -29.23 35.34
C ASP A 88 -32.72 -29.53 34.71
N GLY A 89 -31.77 -30.00 35.51
CA GLY A 89 -30.45 -30.42 35.01
C GLY A 89 -29.50 -29.27 34.66
N ARG A 90 -29.84 -28.03 35.03
CA ARG A 90 -28.95 -26.87 34.93
C ARG A 90 -27.77 -27.01 35.90
N THR A 91 -26.64 -26.45 35.50
CA THR A 91 -25.39 -26.53 36.26
C THR A 91 -24.70 -25.16 36.27
N TRP A 92 -24.05 -24.84 37.39
CA TRP A 92 -23.35 -23.57 37.57
C TRP A 92 -22.06 -23.50 36.75
N LEU A 93 -21.69 -22.29 36.33
CA LEU A 93 -20.41 -22.00 35.67
C LEU A 93 -19.23 -21.94 36.65
N PHE A 94 -19.51 -21.94 37.95
CA PHE A 94 -18.56 -21.81 39.06
C PHE A 94 -18.74 -22.89 40.11
N ASN A 95 -17.75 -23.03 40.99
CA ASN A 95 -17.80 -23.94 42.12
C ASN A 95 -18.81 -23.45 43.16
N THR A 96 -19.53 -24.39 43.77
CA THR A 96 -20.49 -24.09 44.84
C THR A 96 -20.19 -24.89 46.08
N PHE A 97 -20.53 -24.36 47.25
CA PHE A 97 -20.27 -25.04 48.52
C PHE A 97 -21.38 -24.77 49.53
N ARG A 98 -21.47 -25.63 50.54
CA ARG A 98 -22.28 -25.42 51.74
C ARG A 98 -21.45 -25.74 52.98
N PHE A 99 -21.60 -24.92 54.00
CA PHE A 99 -21.05 -25.21 55.32
C PHE A 99 -21.94 -26.26 56.01
N GLY A 100 -21.41 -27.04 56.94
CA GLY A 100 -22.19 -27.93 57.80
C GLY A 100 -22.33 -27.40 59.22
N GLY A 101 -23.09 -28.13 60.04
CA GLY A 101 -23.50 -27.73 61.39
C GLY A 101 -24.98 -27.35 61.49
N ASP A 102 -25.44 -26.99 62.69
CA ASP A 102 -26.85 -26.69 63.02
C ASP A 102 -27.23 -25.20 62.84
N ASN A 103 -26.49 -24.46 62.02
CA ASN A 103 -26.75 -23.03 61.78
C ASN A 103 -27.60 -22.81 60.52
N ASN A 104 -28.27 -21.66 60.41
CA ASN A 104 -29.06 -21.29 59.22
C ASN A 104 -28.28 -21.35 57.88
N GLU A 105 -26.95 -21.24 57.95
CA GLU A 105 -26.03 -21.36 56.81
C GLU A 105 -25.95 -22.77 56.22
N SER A 106 -26.22 -23.83 57.00
CA SER A 106 -25.92 -25.20 56.57
C SER A 106 -26.85 -25.75 55.48
N ASN A 107 -28.02 -25.11 55.33
CA ASN A 107 -29.02 -25.47 54.33
C ASN A 107 -28.87 -24.72 53.00
N HIS A 108 -27.94 -23.76 52.89
CA HIS A 108 -27.81 -22.91 51.70
C HIS A 108 -26.53 -23.19 50.91
N TRP A 109 -26.65 -23.08 49.59
CA TRP A 109 -25.51 -23.14 48.67
C TRP A 109 -24.94 -21.75 48.41
N PHE A 110 -23.62 -21.66 48.50
CA PHE A 110 -22.85 -20.44 48.35
C PHE A 110 -21.85 -20.54 47.20
N VAL A 111 -21.39 -19.38 46.74
CA VAL A 111 -20.33 -19.22 45.74
C VAL A 111 -19.39 -18.09 46.17
N LEU A 112 -18.10 -18.25 45.90
CA LEU A 112 -17.10 -17.21 46.15
C LEU A 112 -17.30 -16.02 45.21
N LEU A 113 -17.17 -14.80 45.73
CA LEU A 113 -17.23 -13.58 44.92
C LEU A 113 -16.23 -13.62 43.75
N SER A 114 -15.02 -14.10 44.01
CA SER A 114 -13.97 -14.27 42.99
C SER A 114 -14.39 -15.17 41.83
N ASP A 115 -15.12 -16.25 42.12
CA ASP A 115 -15.58 -17.19 41.09
C ASP A 115 -16.75 -16.62 40.27
N VAL A 116 -17.65 -15.85 40.90
CA VAL A 116 -18.72 -15.11 40.18
C VAL A 116 -18.10 -14.10 39.22
N MET A 117 -17.18 -13.25 39.71
CA MET A 117 -16.49 -12.26 38.87
C MET A 117 -15.77 -12.93 37.69
N LYS A 118 -15.06 -14.03 37.94
CA LYS A 118 -14.38 -14.81 36.90
C LYS A 118 -15.36 -15.38 35.87
N SER A 119 -16.49 -15.91 36.30
CA SER A 119 -17.52 -16.49 35.42
C SER A 119 -18.15 -15.44 34.49
N LEU A 120 -18.26 -14.20 34.96
CA LEU A 120 -18.76 -13.05 34.21
C LEU A 120 -17.65 -12.33 33.42
N LEU A 121 -16.39 -12.77 33.57
CA LEU A 121 -15.21 -12.11 33.02
C LEU A 121 -15.12 -10.63 33.45
N TYR A 122 -15.58 -10.28 34.65
CA TYR A 122 -15.61 -8.90 35.15
C TYR A 122 -14.18 -8.33 35.30
N GLU A 123 -13.97 -7.09 34.85
CA GLU A 123 -12.62 -6.48 34.73
C GLU A 123 -12.21 -5.63 35.94
N GLY A 124 -13.15 -5.26 36.81
CA GLY A 124 -12.89 -4.46 38.01
C GLY A 124 -12.49 -5.30 39.24
N ASP A 125 -12.32 -4.61 40.37
CA ASP A 125 -12.04 -5.23 41.68
C ASP A 125 -13.32 -5.65 42.43
N GLU A 126 -13.14 -6.40 43.52
CA GLU A 126 -14.24 -6.91 44.35
C GLU A 126 -15.11 -5.80 44.95
N GLU A 127 -14.51 -4.65 45.29
CA GLU A 127 -15.21 -3.50 45.85
C GLU A 127 -16.09 -2.81 44.80
N SER A 128 -15.57 -2.61 43.59
CA SER A 128 -16.36 -2.07 42.48
C SER A 128 -17.50 -2.99 42.12
N PHE A 129 -17.26 -4.31 42.09
CA PHE A 129 -18.33 -5.30 41.84
C PHE A 129 -19.43 -5.22 42.89
N THR A 130 -19.07 -5.14 44.17
CA THR A 130 -20.04 -5.07 45.28
C THR A 130 -20.83 -3.76 45.27
N ARG A 131 -20.20 -2.65 44.82
CA ARG A 131 -20.88 -1.36 44.65
C ARG A 131 -21.82 -1.34 43.45
N GLU A 132 -21.46 -2.01 42.36
CA GLU A 132 -22.30 -2.09 41.15
C GLU A 132 -23.51 -3.00 41.36
N TYR A 133 -23.30 -4.16 41.99
CA TYR A 133 -24.35 -5.15 42.28
C TYR A 133 -24.79 -5.07 43.74
N ASP A 134 -25.24 -3.89 44.13
CA ASP A 134 -25.55 -3.51 45.50
C ASP A 134 -26.80 -4.16 46.11
N GLN A 135 -27.56 -4.91 45.30
CA GLN A 135 -28.69 -5.77 45.69
C GLN A 135 -28.25 -7.17 46.13
N LEU A 136 -26.96 -7.51 45.99
CA LEU A 136 -26.38 -8.71 46.57
C LEU A 136 -25.88 -8.39 47.99
N SER A 137 -26.15 -9.29 48.95
CA SER A 137 -25.66 -9.15 50.33
C SER A 137 -24.35 -9.91 50.49
N PRO A 138 -23.17 -9.24 50.52
CA PRO A 138 -21.89 -9.93 50.70
C PRO A 138 -21.80 -10.51 52.11
N LEU A 139 -21.39 -11.78 52.19
CA LEU A 139 -21.05 -12.46 53.44
C LEU A 139 -19.54 -12.60 53.53
N GLU A 140 -18.98 -12.44 54.72
CA GLU A 140 -17.55 -12.56 54.97
C GLU A 140 -17.24 -13.84 55.76
N ALA A 141 -16.27 -14.61 55.28
CA ALA A 141 -15.92 -15.89 55.88
C ALA A 141 -15.12 -15.71 57.17
N ASN A 142 -15.58 -16.35 58.25
CA ASN A 142 -14.84 -16.45 59.51
C ASN A 142 -13.63 -17.40 59.40
N GLU A 143 -12.79 -17.46 60.43
CA GLU A 143 -11.56 -18.28 60.40
C GLU A 143 -11.81 -19.77 60.13
N GLN A 144 -12.90 -20.34 60.66
CA GLN A 144 -13.24 -21.76 60.46
C GLN A 144 -13.73 -22.03 59.04
N GLN A 145 -14.59 -21.16 58.51
CA GLN A 145 -15.06 -21.22 57.13
C GLN A 145 -13.89 -21.05 56.14
N ARG A 146 -12.94 -20.15 56.43
CA ARG A 146 -11.71 -19.99 55.63
C ARG A 146 -10.87 -21.26 55.63
N ALA A 147 -10.73 -21.93 56.76
CA ALA A 147 -10.03 -23.21 56.85
C ALA A 147 -10.73 -24.29 56.00
N PHE A 148 -12.06 -24.38 56.06
CA PHE A 148 -12.87 -25.28 55.22
C PHE A 148 -12.68 -25.01 53.71
N LEU A 149 -12.74 -23.75 53.30
CA LEU A 149 -12.59 -23.37 51.89
C LEU A 149 -11.18 -23.70 51.36
N LYS A 150 -10.14 -23.59 52.19
CA LYS A 150 -8.78 -24.04 51.87
C LYS A 150 -8.71 -25.57 51.78
N GLU A 151 -9.31 -26.29 52.73
CA GLU A 151 -9.36 -27.76 52.73
C GLU A 151 -10.04 -28.32 51.48
N LYS A 152 -11.16 -27.72 51.05
CA LYS A 152 -11.88 -28.09 49.83
C LYS A 152 -11.24 -27.57 48.54
N LYS A 153 -10.06 -26.93 48.61
CA LYS A 153 -9.33 -26.35 47.45
C LYS A 153 -10.13 -25.31 46.66
N LEU A 154 -11.07 -24.63 47.31
CA LEU A 154 -11.80 -23.50 46.73
C LEU A 154 -10.98 -22.20 46.83
N LEU A 155 -10.13 -22.11 47.85
CA LEU A 155 -9.18 -21.02 48.05
C LEU A 155 -7.74 -21.51 47.87
N ALA A 156 -6.89 -20.64 47.31
CA ALA A 156 -5.44 -20.90 47.24
C ALA A 156 -4.81 -20.90 48.65
N GLN A 157 -3.79 -21.75 48.84
CA GLN A 157 -3.16 -21.95 50.14
C GLN A 157 -2.44 -20.67 50.64
N ASP A 158 -1.92 -19.88 49.71
CA ASP A 158 -1.10 -18.68 49.92
C ASP A 158 -1.90 -17.38 50.09
N ILE A 159 -3.23 -17.45 50.21
CA ILE A 159 -4.05 -16.25 50.44
C ILE A 159 -3.64 -15.58 51.75
N THR A 160 -3.44 -14.25 51.67
CA THR A 160 -3.00 -13.43 52.80
C THR A 160 -3.98 -13.56 53.98
N PRO A 161 -3.48 -13.72 55.22
CA PRO A 161 -4.33 -13.97 56.38
C PRO A 161 -5.41 -12.90 56.61
N HIS A 162 -5.17 -11.65 56.21
CA HIS A 162 -6.06 -10.51 56.48
C HIS A 162 -6.95 -10.10 55.30
N GLN A 163 -6.85 -10.74 54.14
CA GLN A 163 -7.74 -10.43 53.03
C GLN A 163 -9.15 -11.00 53.31
N PRO A 164 -10.20 -10.16 53.22
CA PRO A 164 -11.58 -10.61 53.41
C PRO A 164 -11.92 -11.61 52.30
N VAL A 165 -12.53 -12.73 52.68
CA VAL A 165 -13.03 -13.74 51.73
C VAL A 165 -14.54 -13.58 51.70
N ARG A 166 -15.06 -13.09 50.56
CA ARG A 166 -16.49 -12.84 50.38
C ARG A 166 -17.17 -13.93 49.57
N PHE A 167 -18.40 -14.22 49.94
CA PHE A 167 -19.26 -15.16 49.23
C PHE A 167 -20.72 -14.68 49.25
N TYR A 168 -21.52 -15.25 48.34
CA TYR A 168 -22.94 -14.96 48.20
C TYR A 168 -23.74 -16.25 48.20
N THR A 169 -25.04 -16.15 48.53
CA THR A 169 -25.97 -17.24 48.24
C THR A 169 -26.12 -17.40 46.73
N THR A 170 -26.00 -18.62 46.24
CA THR A 170 -26.17 -18.95 44.80
C THR A 170 -27.53 -18.48 44.26
N ARG A 171 -28.58 -18.51 45.10
CA ARG A 171 -29.90 -17.97 44.80
C ARG A 171 -29.86 -16.47 44.45
N SER A 172 -29.23 -15.64 45.29
CA SER A 172 -29.12 -14.20 45.01
C SER A 172 -28.33 -13.92 43.73
N VAL A 173 -27.27 -14.68 43.47
CA VAL A 173 -26.46 -14.58 42.25
C VAL A 173 -27.29 -14.91 41.01
N PHE A 174 -28.16 -15.92 41.06
CA PHE A 174 -29.03 -16.26 39.94
C PHE A 174 -30.17 -15.25 39.72
N VAL A 175 -30.74 -14.70 40.79
CA VAL A 175 -31.70 -13.59 40.68
C VAL A 175 -31.08 -12.38 39.98
N GLN A 176 -29.81 -12.09 40.29
CA GLN A 176 -29.11 -10.94 39.71
C GLN A 176 -28.64 -11.19 38.26
N PHE A 177 -28.10 -12.36 37.94
CA PHE A 177 -27.40 -12.59 36.67
C PHE A 177 -28.09 -13.57 35.71
N GLY A 178 -29.03 -14.38 36.19
CA GLY A 178 -29.80 -15.32 35.37
C GLY A 178 -28.92 -16.25 34.53
N ALA A 179 -29.12 -16.22 33.21
CA ALA A 179 -28.45 -17.12 32.29
C ALA A 179 -26.92 -16.95 32.25
N ALA A 180 -26.40 -15.78 32.65
CA ALA A 180 -24.96 -15.47 32.55
C ALA A 180 -24.08 -16.26 33.53
N VAL A 181 -24.66 -16.92 34.53
CA VAL A 181 -23.94 -17.72 35.54
C VAL A 181 -24.18 -19.23 35.38
N ILE A 182 -24.90 -19.63 34.33
CA ILE A 182 -25.24 -21.02 34.04
C ILE A 182 -24.38 -21.54 32.88
N LEU A 183 -23.96 -22.82 32.98
CA LEU A 183 -23.24 -23.49 31.91
C LEU A 183 -24.07 -23.53 30.61
N GLY A 184 -23.68 -22.68 29.66
CA GLY A 184 -24.34 -22.60 28.34
C GLY A 184 -25.71 -21.93 28.38
N GLY A 185 -25.94 -21.06 29.38
CA GLY A 185 -27.23 -20.41 29.60
C GLY A 185 -27.79 -19.71 28.37
N LEU A 186 -29.06 -19.94 28.09
CA LEU A 186 -29.81 -19.32 27.01
C LEU A 186 -30.66 -18.16 27.55
N ARG A 187 -30.73 -17.08 26.78
CA ARG A 187 -31.56 -15.94 27.14
C ARG A 187 -33.04 -16.39 27.22
N VAL A 188 -33.83 -15.75 28.09
CA VAL A 188 -35.22 -16.09 28.41
C VAL A 188 -35.35 -17.39 29.21
N PHE A 189 -34.90 -18.53 28.67
CA PHE A 189 -35.17 -19.84 29.30
C PHE A 189 -34.37 -20.13 30.56
N ASP A 190 -33.15 -19.58 30.66
CA ASP A 190 -32.25 -19.78 31.80
C ASP A 190 -32.07 -18.49 32.60
N ASP A 191 -32.85 -17.44 32.33
CA ASP A 191 -32.88 -16.26 33.19
C ASP A 191 -33.85 -16.45 34.35
N TYR A 192 -33.55 -15.82 35.49
CA TYR A 192 -34.52 -15.72 36.58
C TYR A 192 -35.70 -14.81 36.18
N TRP A 193 -35.41 -13.63 35.60
CA TRP A 193 -36.43 -12.66 35.16
C TRP A 193 -36.95 -12.94 33.74
N GLU A 194 -37.50 -14.12 33.52
CA GLU A 194 -38.01 -14.56 32.21
C GLU A 194 -39.09 -13.61 31.66
N SER A 195 -40.01 -13.14 32.52
CA SER A 195 -41.13 -12.28 32.11
C SER A 195 -40.62 -10.93 31.56
N LEU A 196 -39.64 -10.34 32.23
CA LEU A 196 -38.99 -9.09 31.79
C LEU A 196 -38.17 -9.28 30.52
N ALA A 197 -37.51 -10.43 30.37
CA ALA A 197 -36.79 -10.75 29.15
C ALA A 197 -37.74 -10.78 27.94
N ARG A 198 -38.91 -11.41 28.09
CA ARG A 198 -39.96 -11.46 27.06
C ARG A 198 -40.55 -10.08 26.76
N GLU A 199 -40.83 -9.27 27.78
CA GLU A 199 -41.32 -7.89 27.62
C GLU A 199 -40.33 -7.02 26.82
N LYS A 200 -39.02 -7.22 27.03
CA LYS A 200 -37.97 -6.57 26.25
C LYS A 200 -37.78 -7.15 24.86
N ASN A 201 -38.62 -8.07 24.37
CA ASN A 201 -38.44 -8.76 23.09
C ASN A 201 -37.07 -9.45 22.96
N LEU A 202 -36.56 -10.03 24.06
CA LEU A 202 -35.42 -10.93 23.98
C LEU A 202 -35.91 -12.33 23.57
N THR A 203 -35.08 -13.03 22.82
CA THR A 203 -35.32 -14.40 22.34
C THR A 203 -34.17 -15.31 22.76
N PRO A 204 -34.35 -16.63 22.77
CA PRO A 204 -33.30 -17.58 23.17
C PRO A 204 -32.00 -17.52 22.36
N HIS A 205 -32.05 -16.97 21.14
CA HIS A 205 -30.89 -16.85 20.27
C HIS A 205 -30.01 -15.63 20.59
N HIS A 206 -30.52 -14.67 21.36
CA HIS A 206 -29.74 -13.51 21.77
C HIS A 206 -28.49 -13.92 22.54
N ARG A 207 -27.39 -13.24 22.25
CA ARG A 207 -26.14 -13.43 22.99
C ARG A 207 -26.34 -13.07 24.47
N VAL A 208 -25.71 -13.86 25.34
CA VAL A 208 -25.69 -13.65 26.80
C VAL A 208 -24.28 -13.28 27.26
N PHE A 209 -23.29 -14.04 26.79
CA PHE A 209 -21.92 -13.99 27.27
C PHE A 209 -21.04 -13.06 26.43
N LYS A 210 -20.07 -12.42 27.09
CA LYS A 210 -18.91 -11.83 26.44
C LYS A 210 -17.84 -12.89 26.18
N LEU A 211 -17.02 -12.70 25.14
CA LEU A 211 -15.97 -13.65 24.77
C LEU A 211 -14.60 -13.21 25.27
N ASP A 212 -13.84 -14.19 25.77
CA ASP A 212 -12.40 -14.04 25.99
C ASP A 212 -11.62 -14.04 24.66
N GLN A 213 -10.41 -13.49 24.67
CA GLN A 213 -9.49 -13.41 23.53
C GLN A 213 -9.19 -14.77 22.92
N LYS A 214 -9.11 -15.83 23.73
CA LYS A 214 -8.97 -17.20 23.24
C LYS A 214 -10.13 -17.59 22.32
N LEU A 215 -11.37 -17.34 22.74
CA LEU A 215 -12.56 -17.70 21.97
C LEU A 215 -12.75 -16.80 20.76
N LEU A 216 -12.43 -15.51 20.87
CA LEU A 216 -12.42 -14.57 19.74
C LEU A 216 -11.50 -15.04 18.62
N ASN A 217 -10.27 -15.43 18.97
CA ASN A 217 -9.30 -15.97 18.01
C ASN A 217 -9.79 -17.25 17.32
N ILE A 218 -10.48 -18.13 18.06
CA ILE A 218 -11.07 -19.34 17.48
C ILE A 218 -12.23 -18.97 16.55
N LEU A 219 -13.11 -18.06 16.96
CA LEU A 219 -14.24 -17.61 16.15
C LEU A 219 -13.78 -16.93 14.85
N GLN A 220 -12.72 -16.12 14.91
CA GLN A 220 -12.12 -15.49 13.73
C GLN A 220 -11.62 -16.53 12.72
N LYS A 221 -11.02 -17.63 13.20
CA LYS A 221 -10.61 -18.75 12.35
C LYS A 221 -11.79 -19.51 11.76
N LEU A 222 -12.88 -19.69 12.51
CA LEU A 222 -14.08 -20.39 12.06
C LEU A 222 -14.93 -19.56 11.08
N LYS A 223 -15.01 -18.23 11.27
CA LYS A 223 -15.89 -17.32 10.53
C LYS A 223 -15.19 -15.99 10.21
N PRO A 224 -14.20 -15.98 9.31
CA PRO A 224 -13.45 -14.75 8.99
C PRO A 224 -14.32 -13.64 8.39
N SER A 225 -15.40 -14.01 7.68
CA SER A 225 -16.33 -13.06 7.06
C SER A 225 -17.02 -12.12 8.07
N LEU A 226 -17.24 -12.57 9.31
CA LEU A 226 -17.84 -11.74 10.35
C LEU A 226 -16.91 -10.58 10.75
N PHE A 227 -15.61 -10.85 10.86
CA PHE A 227 -14.62 -9.84 11.25
C PHE A 227 -14.30 -8.88 10.11
N LEU A 228 -14.35 -9.33 8.85
CA LEU A 228 -14.25 -8.43 7.70
C LEU A 228 -15.39 -7.40 7.70
N ARG A 229 -16.62 -7.83 8.00
CA ARG A 229 -17.80 -6.94 8.10
C ARG A 229 -17.68 -5.95 9.27
N LEU A 230 -17.24 -6.42 10.44
CA LEU A 230 -17.06 -5.55 11.60
C LEU A 230 -15.99 -4.48 11.35
N ASN A 231 -14.92 -4.82 10.62
CA ASN A 231 -13.87 -3.87 10.28
C ASN A 231 -14.30 -2.89 9.18
N SER A 232 -15.02 -3.35 8.14
CA SER A 232 -15.45 -2.48 7.04
C SER A 232 -16.39 -1.36 7.49
N ASN A 233 -17.27 -1.64 8.45
CA ASN A 233 -18.19 -0.63 8.97
C ASN A 233 -17.46 0.55 9.63
N ASN A 234 -16.26 0.32 10.18
CA ASN A 234 -15.44 1.37 10.78
C ASN A 234 -14.70 2.24 9.74
N GLU A 235 -14.51 1.75 8.51
CA GLU A 235 -13.80 2.49 7.45
C GLU A 235 -14.73 3.41 6.64
N THR A 236 -16.03 3.11 6.59
CA THR A 236 -17.01 3.86 5.78
C THR A 236 -17.33 5.28 6.25
N GLU A 237 -16.91 5.69 7.45
CA GLU A 237 -17.16 7.05 7.96
C GLU A 237 -16.07 8.07 7.55
N GLY A 238 -15.02 7.67 6.83
CA GLY A 238 -13.83 8.49 6.59
C GLY A 238 -13.60 9.09 5.19
N ASP A 239 -14.37 8.73 4.15
CA ASP A 239 -13.91 8.91 2.76
C ASP A 239 -14.74 9.90 1.89
N ASP A 240 -15.47 10.83 2.51
CA ASP A 240 -16.25 11.89 1.84
C ASP A 240 -15.41 13.10 1.34
N LEU A 241 -14.10 12.90 1.09
CA LEU A 241 -13.18 13.96 0.63
C LEU A 241 -12.99 14.03 -0.90
N ASP A 242 -13.61 13.17 -1.70
CA ASP A 242 -13.32 13.04 -3.15
C ASP A 242 -14.30 13.80 -4.09
N SER A 243 -14.98 14.84 -3.59
CA SER A 243 -15.97 15.66 -4.34
C SER A 243 -15.42 16.92 -5.01
N SER A 244 -14.11 17.18 -4.97
CA SER A 244 -13.51 18.33 -5.66
C SER A 244 -13.35 18.09 -7.17
N PRO A 245 -13.88 18.99 -8.04
CA PRO A 245 -13.62 18.96 -9.48
C PRO A 245 -12.12 19.15 -9.78
N TRP A 246 -11.60 18.39 -10.74
CA TRP A 246 -10.18 18.39 -11.10
C TRP A 246 -9.69 19.75 -11.66
N ASN A 247 -8.79 20.41 -10.94
CA ASN A 247 -7.87 21.39 -11.52
C ASN A 247 -6.61 20.66 -12.00
N GLY A 248 -6.65 20.10 -13.22
CA GLY A 248 -5.54 19.85 -14.17
C GLY A 248 -4.11 19.41 -13.75
N GLU A 249 -3.78 19.10 -12.50
CA GLU A 249 -2.37 19.12 -12.04
C GLU A 249 -1.65 17.77 -11.89
N LEU A 250 -2.32 16.61 -11.96
CA LEU A 250 -1.65 15.32 -11.69
C LEU A 250 -1.19 14.53 -12.92
N PHE A 251 -1.77 14.76 -14.11
CA PHE A 251 -1.43 13.96 -15.30
C PHE A 251 -0.52 14.72 -16.25
N GLU A 252 0.47 14.02 -16.77
CA GLU A 252 1.40 14.62 -17.72
C GLU A 252 0.68 14.96 -19.04
N THR A 253 0.95 16.14 -19.58
CA THR A 253 0.48 16.51 -20.92
C THR A 253 1.10 15.59 -21.98
N PRO A 254 0.33 15.07 -22.96
CA PRO A 254 0.84 14.12 -23.95
C PRO A 254 1.68 14.77 -25.07
N TYR A 255 1.41 16.04 -25.40
CA TYR A 255 2.03 16.80 -26.49
C TYR A 255 3.57 16.94 -26.47
N PRO A 256 4.27 17.02 -25.33
CA PRO A 256 5.74 16.99 -25.33
C PRO A 256 6.32 15.63 -25.79
N THR A 257 5.54 14.55 -25.68
CA THR A 257 6.01 13.18 -26.01
C THR A 257 5.55 12.73 -27.39
N ILE A 258 4.38 13.18 -27.84
CA ILE A 258 3.69 12.65 -29.02
C ILE A 258 3.63 13.72 -30.12
N THR A 259 4.03 13.35 -31.32
CA THR A 259 3.89 14.19 -32.52
C THR A 259 2.68 13.68 -33.32
N GLU A 260 1.60 14.47 -33.32
CA GLU A 260 0.42 14.25 -34.15
C GLU A 260 -0.28 15.60 -34.41
N GLN A 261 -1.15 15.66 -35.42
CA GLN A 261 -2.04 16.80 -35.57
C GLN A 261 -3.05 16.82 -34.41
N ALA A 262 -3.01 17.88 -33.60
CA ALA A 262 -3.75 17.98 -32.34
C ALA A 262 -5.25 18.27 -32.54
N SER A 263 -5.59 19.09 -33.54
CA SER A 263 -6.99 19.39 -33.88
C SER A 263 -7.63 18.20 -34.57
N ALA A 264 -8.77 17.75 -34.04
CA ALA A 264 -9.57 16.70 -34.66
C ALA A 264 -10.22 17.22 -35.95
N GLU A 265 -10.67 18.48 -35.98
CA GLU A 265 -11.35 19.07 -37.15
C GLU A 265 -10.45 19.05 -38.38
N ILE A 266 -9.17 19.39 -38.23
CA ILE A 266 -8.21 19.36 -39.34
C ILE A 266 -7.98 17.92 -39.84
N ARG A 267 -7.95 16.93 -38.94
CA ARG A 267 -7.77 15.52 -39.31
C ARG A 267 -8.99 15.00 -40.06
N ASP A 268 -10.19 15.37 -39.63
CA ASP A 268 -11.43 14.94 -40.26
C ASP A 268 -11.63 15.61 -41.63
N GLU A 269 -11.28 16.88 -41.77
CA GLU A 269 -11.26 17.59 -43.05
C GLU A 269 -10.24 16.96 -44.01
N TYR A 270 -9.01 16.72 -43.54
CA TYR A 270 -8.01 16.00 -44.33
C TYR A 270 -8.50 14.62 -44.77
N GLY A 271 -9.17 13.88 -43.89
CA GLY A 271 -9.76 12.57 -44.19
C GLY A 271 -10.83 12.64 -45.28
N ARG A 272 -11.71 13.65 -45.24
CA ARG A 272 -12.74 13.88 -46.27
C ARG A 272 -12.12 14.23 -47.62
N GLN A 273 -11.22 15.21 -47.65
CA GLN A 273 -10.55 15.63 -48.90
C GLN A 273 -9.71 14.50 -49.49
N PHE A 274 -9.02 13.73 -48.65
CA PHE A 274 -8.26 12.56 -49.09
C PHE A 274 -9.16 11.47 -49.71
N ALA A 275 -10.35 11.22 -49.12
CA ALA A 275 -11.31 10.26 -49.67
C ALA A 275 -11.85 10.69 -51.04
N GLU A 276 -11.95 12.00 -51.29
CA GLU A 276 -12.33 12.59 -52.58
C GLU A 276 -11.16 12.69 -53.58
N GLY A 277 -9.94 12.33 -53.16
CA GLY A 277 -8.72 12.43 -53.97
C GLY A 277 -8.17 13.86 -54.12
N GLN A 278 -8.63 14.80 -53.30
CA GLN A 278 -8.16 16.18 -53.28
C GLN A 278 -6.98 16.36 -52.30
N HIS A 279 -6.11 17.33 -52.58
CA HIS A 279 -5.02 17.69 -51.68
C HIS A 279 -5.42 18.81 -50.72
N ALA A 280 -5.28 18.53 -49.42
CA ALA A 280 -5.41 19.56 -48.39
C ALA A 280 -4.19 20.48 -48.35
N GLY A 281 -4.41 21.77 -48.11
CA GLY A 281 -3.33 22.74 -47.90
C GLY A 281 -2.58 22.57 -46.57
N VAL A 282 -3.11 21.73 -45.66
CA VAL A 282 -2.53 21.48 -44.33
C VAL A 282 -1.85 20.12 -44.31
N VAL A 283 -0.61 20.08 -43.82
CA VAL A 283 0.16 18.84 -43.67
C VAL A 283 -0.30 18.10 -42.41
N VAL A 284 -0.76 16.86 -42.58
CA VAL A 284 -1.12 15.97 -41.47
C VAL A 284 -0.09 14.85 -41.36
N PRO A 285 0.88 14.94 -40.42
CA PRO A 285 1.91 13.91 -40.26
C PRO A 285 1.34 12.66 -39.57
N GLY A 286 2.00 11.52 -39.80
CA GLY A 286 1.75 10.30 -39.05
C GLY A 286 2.08 10.44 -37.56
N GLN A 287 1.48 9.60 -36.73
CA GLN A 287 1.63 9.63 -35.27
C GLN A 287 2.94 8.96 -34.84
N SER A 288 3.78 9.64 -34.07
CA SER A 288 5.02 9.08 -33.53
C SER A 288 5.47 9.75 -32.23
N ILE A 289 6.58 9.29 -31.65
CA ILE A 289 7.20 9.94 -30.49
C ILE A 289 8.16 11.04 -30.92
N ASN A 290 8.23 12.12 -30.14
CA ASN A 290 9.19 13.19 -30.35
C ASN A 290 10.63 12.73 -30.01
N GLY A 291 11.60 13.10 -30.84
CA GLY A 291 13.04 12.94 -30.59
C GLY A 291 13.81 12.38 -31.79
N SER A 292 14.96 12.98 -32.08
CA SER A 292 15.89 12.58 -33.14
C SER A 292 17.17 11.94 -32.58
N LEU A 293 17.85 11.10 -33.37
CA LEU A 293 19.10 10.46 -33.00
C LEU A 293 20.17 10.71 -34.07
N GLU A 294 21.07 11.66 -33.79
CA GLU A 294 22.18 12.02 -34.68
C GLU A 294 23.50 11.38 -34.23
N LEU A 295 23.73 10.12 -34.64
CA LEU A 295 24.86 9.32 -34.14
C LEU A 295 26.23 9.94 -34.44
N SER A 296 26.46 10.36 -35.68
CA SER A 296 27.78 10.88 -36.11
C SER A 296 28.13 12.24 -35.51
N ASN A 297 27.12 13.02 -35.12
CA ASN A 297 27.33 14.32 -34.49
C ASN A 297 27.68 14.15 -33.00
N GLN A 298 27.10 13.14 -32.36
CA GLN A 298 27.18 12.88 -30.92
C GLN A 298 28.37 11.98 -30.53
N PHE A 299 28.68 10.95 -31.33
CA PHE A 299 29.77 10.00 -31.09
C PHE A 299 30.86 10.21 -32.12
N LYS A 300 31.94 10.87 -31.71
CA LYS A 300 33.14 11.09 -32.54
C LYS A 300 34.26 10.19 -32.05
N LEU A 301 34.98 9.58 -33.00
CA LEU A 301 36.16 8.76 -32.72
C LEU A 301 37.15 9.53 -31.82
N PRO A 302 37.54 8.97 -30.66
CA PRO A 302 38.58 9.57 -29.84
C PRO A 302 39.90 9.56 -30.62
N LYS A 303 40.64 10.67 -30.55
CA LYS A 303 41.93 10.81 -31.23
C LYS A 303 43.04 10.77 -30.19
N TYR A 304 43.76 9.66 -30.16
CA TYR A 304 44.91 9.43 -29.28
C TYR A 304 46.26 9.74 -29.93
N HIS A 305 46.25 10.25 -31.15
CA HIS A 305 47.43 10.60 -31.91
C HIS A 305 47.46 12.08 -32.31
N SER A 306 48.65 12.63 -32.53
CA SER A 306 48.80 13.93 -33.19
C SER A 306 48.67 13.78 -34.71
N LYS A 307 48.58 14.90 -35.45
CA LYS A 307 48.43 14.87 -36.92
C LYS A 307 49.53 14.08 -37.63
N ASN A 308 50.75 14.07 -37.09
CA ASN A 308 51.92 13.50 -37.75
C ASN A 308 52.48 12.25 -37.03
N SER A 309 51.90 11.81 -35.90
CA SER A 309 52.47 10.73 -35.07
C SER A 309 52.56 9.40 -35.82
N PHE A 310 51.53 9.03 -36.57
CA PHE A 310 51.54 7.81 -37.40
C PHE A 310 52.53 7.90 -38.57
N GLN A 311 52.70 9.08 -39.17
CA GLN A 311 53.64 9.28 -40.27
C GLN A 311 55.09 9.16 -39.77
N GLN A 312 55.39 9.72 -38.60
CA GLN A 312 56.71 9.60 -37.96
C GLN A 312 57.00 8.14 -37.54
N ALA A 313 56.02 7.45 -36.95
CA ALA A 313 56.17 6.04 -36.59
C ALA A 313 56.39 5.13 -37.82
N ALA A 314 55.74 5.42 -38.94
CA ALA A 314 55.94 4.72 -40.20
C ALA A 314 57.33 4.98 -40.80
N GLN A 315 57.81 6.23 -40.77
CA GLN A 315 59.16 6.58 -41.22
C GLN A 315 60.27 5.91 -40.40
N LEU A 316 60.02 5.69 -39.11
CA LEU A 316 60.94 5.02 -38.19
C LEU A 316 60.77 3.48 -38.16
N ASN A 317 59.91 2.90 -39.01
CA ASN A 317 59.53 1.48 -38.99
C ASN A 317 59.12 0.97 -37.59
N ALA A 318 58.53 1.84 -36.78
CA ALA A 318 58.24 1.60 -35.36
C ALA A 318 56.74 1.34 -35.10
N LEU A 319 55.98 0.93 -36.12
CA LEU A 319 54.52 0.72 -36.02
C LEU A 319 54.12 -0.42 -35.05
N ASP A 320 55.04 -1.35 -34.80
CA ASP A 320 54.86 -2.48 -33.89
C ASP A 320 55.79 -2.43 -32.65
N LEU A 321 56.57 -1.35 -32.51
CA LEU A 321 57.45 -1.13 -31.35
C LEU A 321 56.73 -0.34 -30.25
N ALA A 322 57.10 -0.61 -29.00
CA ALA A 322 56.51 0.06 -27.84
C ALA A 322 56.89 1.55 -27.80
N ILE A 323 55.88 2.40 -27.63
CA ILE A 323 56.02 3.87 -27.72
C ILE A 323 56.91 4.46 -26.62
N GLY A 324 57.02 3.79 -25.47
CA GLY A 324 57.84 4.24 -24.34
C GLY A 324 59.32 3.81 -24.39
N GLY A 325 59.72 2.99 -25.37
CA GLY A 325 61.11 2.62 -25.58
C GLY A 325 61.81 3.63 -26.48
N SER A 326 62.81 4.33 -25.97
CA SER A 326 63.69 5.19 -26.78
C SER A 326 64.58 4.36 -27.70
N PRO A 327 64.74 4.72 -28.98
CA PRO A 327 65.99 4.52 -29.70
C PRO A 327 66.81 5.82 -29.58
N GLU A 328 67.72 5.90 -28.61
CA GLU A 328 68.83 6.86 -28.68
C GLU A 328 70.15 6.09 -28.63
N THR A 329 70.73 5.82 -29.81
CA THR A 329 72.18 5.94 -30.06
C THR A 329 72.49 5.60 -31.52
N SER A 330 72.81 6.63 -32.31
CA SER A 330 73.81 6.58 -33.39
C SER A 330 74.09 8.01 -33.85
N LEU A 331 74.92 8.72 -33.07
CA LEU A 331 75.65 9.90 -33.52
C LEU A 331 76.87 9.41 -34.32
N ASN A 332 77.08 9.95 -35.53
CA ASN A 332 78.34 10.47 -36.09
C ASN A 332 78.38 10.39 -37.62
N HIS A 333 78.32 11.54 -38.31
CA HIS A 333 79.54 12.14 -38.84
C HIS A 333 79.30 13.58 -39.34
N ALA A 334 80.24 14.44 -38.96
CA ALA A 334 80.36 15.82 -39.37
C ALA A 334 80.88 15.98 -40.81
N GLY A 335 80.52 17.08 -41.46
CA GLY A 335 81.38 17.73 -42.45
C GLY A 335 80.69 18.31 -43.69
N SER A 336 80.94 19.59 -43.92
CA SER A 336 81.02 20.27 -45.23
C SER A 336 79.79 21.05 -45.76
N HIS A 337 79.86 22.37 -45.51
CA HIS A 337 79.73 23.48 -46.46
C HIS A 337 78.58 23.54 -47.51
N ARG A 338 77.80 24.62 -47.40
CA ARG A 338 77.20 25.38 -48.52
C ARG A 338 78.30 25.96 -49.44
N PRO A 339 78.09 26.17 -50.77
CA PRO A 339 77.25 27.28 -51.28
C PRO A 339 76.45 26.95 -52.58
N SER A 340 75.25 27.52 -52.80
CA SER A 340 74.90 28.69 -53.67
C SER A 340 74.29 28.35 -55.05
N VAL A 341 73.05 28.82 -55.23
CA VAL A 341 72.44 29.49 -56.42
C VAL A 341 72.27 28.74 -57.75
N SER A 342 71.00 28.57 -58.17
CA SER A 342 70.42 29.06 -59.44
C SER A 342 68.91 28.73 -59.46
N HIS A 343 68.04 29.73 -59.29
CA HIS A 343 67.27 30.41 -60.35
C HIS A 343 66.52 29.47 -61.29
N VAL A 344 65.19 29.36 -61.09
CA VAL A 344 64.22 29.71 -62.14
C VAL A 344 63.01 30.37 -61.47
N GLU A 345 62.79 31.62 -61.83
CA GLU A 345 61.59 32.40 -61.56
C GLU A 345 60.44 31.93 -62.45
N VAL A 346 59.21 31.88 -61.90
CA VAL A 346 58.02 32.34 -62.63
C VAL A 346 57.15 33.16 -61.67
N SER A 347 57.30 34.47 -61.78
CA SER A 347 56.31 35.52 -61.50
C SER A 347 55.26 35.50 -62.63
N ALA A 348 54.00 35.93 -62.56
CA ALA A 348 53.12 36.47 -61.53
C ALA A 348 51.70 36.45 -62.13
N SER A 349 50.65 36.49 -61.31
CA SER A 349 49.58 37.48 -61.48
C SER A 349 48.67 37.53 -60.25
N SER A 350 48.10 38.71 -60.05
CA SER A 350 47.69 39.31 -58.79
C SER A 350 46.17 39.49 -58.66
N GLY A 351 45.62 38.97 -57.55
CA GLY A 351 44.50 39.52 -56.75
C GLY A 351 43.07 39.56 -57.34
N PRO A 352 42.03 39.90 -56.54
CA PRO A 352 41.99 40.09 -55.08
C PRO A 352 40.94 39.19 -54.35
N SER A 353 40.99 39.24 -53.03
CA SER A 353 40.08 38.60 -52.07
C SER A 353 38.66 39.18 -52.06
N THR A 354 37.62 38.34 -52.02
CA THR A 354 36.35 38.64 -51.32
C THR A 354 35.71 37.39 -50.73
N SER A 355 35.39 37.47 -49.44
CA SER A 355 34.48 36.61 -48.69
C SER A 355 33.05 36.64 -49.23
N ASN A 356 32.37 35.50 -49.34
CA ASN A 356 31.04 35.28 -48.71
C ASN A 356 30.48 33.85 -48.86
N LYS A 357 29.71 33.49 -47.82
CA LYS A 357 28.92 32.27 -47.58
C LYS A 357 27.99 31.86 -48.73
N SER A 358 27.81 30.55 -48.96
CA SER A 358 26.49 29.89 -48.83
C SER A 358 26.62 28.36 -48.92
N GLY A 359 26.22 27.66 -47.86
CA GLY A 359 25.97 26.21 -47.90
C GLY A 359 24.53 25.99 -48.32
N GLY A 360 24.33 25.14 -49.34
CA GLY A 360 23.02 24.82 -49.91
C GLY A 360 22.03 24.33 -48.85
N LYS A 361 20.92 25.05 -48.72
CA LYS A 361 19.77 24.65 -47.89
C LYS A 361 19.01 23.54 -48.62
N ARG A 362 18.86 22.38 -47.98
CA ARG A 362 17.90 21.34 -48.41
C ARG A 362 16.49 21.81 -48.08
N LEU A 363 15.59 21.74 -49.06
CA LEU A 363 14.19 22.20 -49.04
C LEU A 363 13.26 21.49 -48.03
N LEU A 364 13.77 20.55 -47.22
CA LEU A 364 12.94 19.72 -46.32
C LEU A 364 13.00 20.15 -44.83
N SER A 365 13.79 21.15 -44.46
CA SER A 365 13.89 21.60 -43.05
C SER A 365 12.76 22.51 -42.59
N ASN A 366 11.91 23.00 -43.50
CA ASN A 366 10.90 24.02 -43.17
C ASN A 366 9.46 23.47 -43.08
N ILE A 367 9.25 22.16 -43.24
CA ILE A 367 7.89 21.57 -43.23
C ILE A 367 7.47 21.09 -41.83
N MET A 368 8.39 20.98 -40.86
CA MET A 368 8.07 20.55 -39.49
C MET A 368 7.89 21.69 -38.46
N ASP A 369 8.17 22.95 -38.84
CA ASP A 369 8.20 24.09 -37.90
C ASP A 369 7.07 25.11 -38.13
N THR A 370 5.92 24.69 -38.66
CA THR A 370 4.73 25.56 -38.68
C THR A 370 3.89 25.38 -37.43
N ASN A 371 4.00 26.38 -36.55
CA ASN A 371 3.10 26.76 -35.45
C ASN A 371 3.23 25.99 -34.12
N ILE A 372 4.25 26.34 -33.32
CA ILE A 372 4.10 26.90 -31.97
C ILE A 372 5.26 27.88 -31.77
N SER A 373 4.99 29.17 -31.94
CA SER A 373 5.93 30.24 -31.60
C SER A 373 5.99 30.47 -30.10
N SER A 374 7.19 30.81 -29.63
CA SER A 374 7.57 31.36 -28.31
C SER A 374 7.79 30.38 -27.15
N ALA A 375 8.90 29.64 -27.21
CA ALA A 375 9.78 29.44 -26.06
C ALA A 375 11.18 29.09 -26.57
N LYS A 376 12.23 29.68 -25.97
CA LYS A 376 13.63 29.30 -26.20
C LYS A 376 13.74 27.77 -26.23
N SER A 377 14.17 27.22 -27.37
CA SER A 377 14.36 25.79 -27.59
C SER A 377 15.27 25.20 -26.51
N LYS A 378 14.67 24.66 -25.44
CA LYS A 378 15.35 23.70 -24.56
C LYS A 378 15.73 22.53 -25.44
N LYS A 379 17.02 22.20 -25.49
CA LYS A 379 17.52 20.97 -26.09
C LYS A 379 16.72 19.81 -25.49
N SER A 380 16.34 18.82 -26.29
CA SER A 380 15.59 17.66 -25.78
C SER A 380 16.33 17.01 -24.62
N GLU A 381 15.65 16.43 -23.63
CA GLU A 381 16.29 15.69 -22.52
C GLU A 381 17.28 14.62 -23.02
N GLU A 382 17.00 14.05 -24.21
CA GLU A 382 17.90 13.15 -24.94
C GLU A 382 19.21 13.84 -25.32
N HIS A 383 19.14 15.08 -25.82
CA HIS A 383 20.31 15.88 -26.17
C HIS A 383 21.03 16.45 -24.92
N GLU A 384 20.33 16.74 -23.83
CA GLU A 384 20.93 17.24 -22.59
C GLU A 384 21.72 16.16 -21.83
N LEU A 385 21.22 14.92 -21.72
CA LEU A 385 21.96 13.82 -21.08
C LEU A 385 23.18 13.38 -21.90
N ILE A 386 23.09 13.44 -23.23
CA ILE A 386 24.19 13.14 -24.14
C ILE A 386 25.22 14.30 -24.16
N SER A 387 24.76 15.56 -24.07
CA SER A 387 25.64 16.73 -23.97
C SER A 387 26.27 16.92 -22.59
N ALA A 388 25.62 16.46 -21.51
CA ALA A 388 26.19 16.45 -20.17
C ALA A 388 27.43 15.54 -20.10
N GLY A 389 27.53 14.52 -20.96
CA GLY A 389 28.73 13.71 -21.18
C GLY A 389 29.84 14.39 -22.00
N ASN A 390 29.59 15.58 -22.54
CA ASN A 390 30.60 16.49 -23.11
C ASN A 390 31.00 17.61 -22.14
N GLY A 391 30.51 17.59 -20.89
CA GLY A 391 31.08 18.39 -19.82
C GLY A 391 32.57 18.09 -19.68
N LEU A 392 33.39 19.14 -19.55
CA LEU A 392 34.86 19.11 -19.58
C LEU A 392 35.43 17.88 -18.84
N ILE A 393 35.84 16.86 -19.59
CA ILE A 393 36.80 15.88 -19.09
C ILE A 393 38.08 16.70 -18.80
N PRO A 394 38.63 16.68 -17.58
CA PRO A 394 39.89 17.36 -17.30
C PRO A 394 40.93 16.86 -18.29
N THR A 395 41.41 17.73 -19.17
CA THR A 395 42.43 17.37 -20.15
C THR A 395 43.72 17.07 -19.41
N ASN A 396 44.03 15.79 -19.25
CA ASN A 396 45.19 15.35 -18.50
C ASN A 396 46.42 15.33 -19.42
N VAL A 397 47.05 16.49 -19.59
CA VAL A 397 48.27 16.68 -20.41
C VAL A 397 49.42 15.73 -19.98
N HIS A 398 49.40 15.28 -18.73
CA HIS A 398 50.36 14.33 -18.17
C HIS A 398 50.25 12.89 -18.70
N LEU A 399 49.22 12.55 -19.48
CA LEU A 399 49.09 11.24 -20.13
C LEU A 399 49.71 11.22 -21.55
N ASN A 400 50.40 12.29 -21.96
CA ASN A 400 51.04 12.37 -23.27
C ASN A 400 52.38 11.62 -23.28
N VAL A 401 52.58 10.72 -24.24
CA VAL A 401 53.81 9.92 -24.38
C VAL A 401 54.32 10.05 -25.81
N ASN A 402 55.52 10.57 -26.03
CA ASN A 402 56.21 10.61 -27.34
C ASN A 402 55.32 11.02 -28.54
N GLY A 403 54.53 12.08 -28.40
CA GLY A 403 53.64 12.59 -29.46
C GLY A 403 52.25 11.94 -29.54
N TRP A 404 51.93 10.99 -28.66
CA TRP A 404 50.61 10.38 -28.48
C TRP A 404 49.84 11.05 -27.33
N LYS A 405 48.54 11.32 -27.54
CA LYS A 405 47.72 12.19 -26.68
C LYS A 405 46.54 11.45 -26.05
N PHE A 406 46.68 10.96 -24.83
CA PHE A 406 45.61 10.23 -24.11
C PHE A 406 44.77 11.12 -23.18
N GLU A 407 44.69 12.42 -23.47
CA GLU A 407 44.11 13.46 -22.62
C GLU A 407 42.62 13.26 -22.27
N THR A 408 41.92 12.41 -23.02
CA THR A 408 40.47 12.14 -22.87
C THR A 408 40.14 10.90 -22.04
N LEU A 409 41.14 10.21 -21.48
CA LEU A 409 40.91 9.04 -20.62
C LEU A 409 40.49 9.46 -19.20
N PRO A 410 39.49 8.79 -18.60
CA PRO A 410 39.02 9.08 -17.25
C PRO A 410 40.02 8.57 -16.19
N LEU A 411 40.44 9.46 -15.28
CA LEU A 411 41.33 9.12 -14.16
C LEU A 411 40.57 9.15 -12.84
N ARG A 412 40.92 8.24 -11.92
CA ARG A 412 40.36 8.21 -10.56
C ARG A 412 41.02 9.31 -9.71
N ILE A 413 40.30 10.39 -9.44
CA ILE A 413 40.82 11.56 -8.71
C ILE A 413 40.41 11.52 -7.22
N PHE A 414 39.14 11.22 -6.94
CA PHE A 414 38.61 11.11 -5.59
C PHE A 414 38.03 9.70 -5.40
N GLY A 415 38.27 9.06 -4.25
CA GLY A 415 37.93 7.65 -4.02
C GLY A 415 36.44 7.26 -4.13
N ASN A 416 35.55 8.21 -4.44
CA ASN A 416 34.09 8.06 -4.48
C ASN A 416 33.47 8.21 -5.90
N GLU A 417 34.27 8.03 -6.96
CA GLU A 417 33.76 8.04 -8.36
C GLU A 417 33.00 6.73 -8.68
N PRO A 418 31.95 6.77 -9.53
CA PRO A 418 31.26 5.58 -9.99
C PRO A 418 32.20 4.65 -10.77
N GLU A 419 31.88 3.35 -10.86
CA GLU A 419 32.75 2.34 -11.49
C GLU A 419 33.08 2.64 -12.97
N PHE A 420 32.16 3.29 -13.69
CA PHE A 420 32.31 3.64 -15.10
C PHE A 420 31.99 5.11 -15.38
N SER A 421 32.74 5.71 -16.30
CA SER A 421 32.52 7.06 -16.82
C SER A 421 31.22 7.16 -17.64
N VAL A 422 30.81 8.39 -17.95
CA VAL A 422 29.64 8.69 -18.80
C VAL A 422 29.73 8.04 -20.19
N ARG A 423 30.96 7.87 -20.70
CA ARG A 423 31.25 7.17 -21.98
C ARG A 423 31.43 5.65 -21.83
N GLY A 424 31.29 5.10 -20.63
CA GLY A 424 31.34 3.66 -20.36
C GLY A 424 32.73 3.09 -20.08
N LEU A 425 33.80 3.88 -20.18
CA LEU A 425 35.15 3.46 -19.79
C LEU A 425 35.31 3.47 -18.26
N PRO A 426 36.02 2.51 -17.64
CA PRO A 426 36.31 2.53 -16.21
C PRO A 426 37.29 3.66 -15.87
N TYR A 427 37.26 4.11 -14.62
CA TYR A 427 38.24 5.08 -14.13
C TYR A 427 39.59 4.42 -13.89
N TYR A 428 40.64 4.97 -14.50
CA TYR A 428 41.99 4.42 -14.42
C TYR A 428 42.80 5.08 -13.29
N GLU A 429 43.68 4.29 -12.66
CA GLU A 429 44.70 4.82 -11.75
C GLU A 429 45.87 5.39 -12.55
N LYS A 430 46.28 6.62 -12.23
CA LYS A 430 47.26 7.41 -13.02
C LYS A 430 48.60 6.69 -13.24
N ASP A 431 49.15 6.08 -12.19
CA ASP A 431 50.49 5.49 -12.27
C ASP A 431 50.48 4.16 -13.04
N LYS A 432 49.46 3.32 -12.81
CA LYS A 432 49.30 2.03 -13.50
C LYS A 432 48.98 2.19 -14.99
N ILE A 433 48.17 3.20 -15.36
CA ILE A 433 47.80 3.41 -16.77
C ILE A 433 48.98 3.96 -17.58
N LEU A 434 49.80 4.83 -17.01
CA LEU A 434 50.97 5.39 -17.69
C LEU A 434 51.95 4.28 -18.13
N ASP A 435 52.20 3.31 -17.26
CA ASP A 435 53.06 2.16 -17.56
C ASP A 435 52.47 1.25 -18.64
N ARG A 436 51.13 1.11 -18.68
CA ARG A 436 50.44 0.36 -19.74
C ARG A 436 50.50 1.10 -21.08
N LEU A 437 50.34 2.42 -21.08
CA LEU A 437 50.35 3.26 -22.28
C LEU A 437 51.73 3.28 -22.95
N LYS A 438 52.82 3.31 -22.16
CA LYS A 438 54.20 3.20 -22.66
C LYS A 438 54.50 1.88 -23.39
N LYS A 439 53.77 0.81 -23.09
CA LYS A 439 53.94 -0.53 -23.70
C LYS A 439 53.14 -0.74 -24.98
N LEU A 440 52.25 0.18 -25.35
CA LEU A 440 51.42 0.07 -26.56
C LEU A 440 52.22 0.33 -27.82
N SER A 441 51.86 -0.34 -28.92
CA SER A 441 52.34 -0.01 -30.27
C SER A 441 51.38 0.95 -31.00
N PRO A 442 51.87 1.71 -31.99
CA PRO A 442 51.02 2.55 -32.84
C PRO A 442 49.81 1.83 -33.47
N ASN A 443 49.98 0.59 -33.95
CA ASN A 443 48.86 -0.21 -34.48
C ASN A 443 47.81 -0.55 -33.40
N GLN A 444 48.26 -0.88 -32.18
CA GLN A 444 47.37 -1.13 -31.04
C GLN A 444 46.63 0.13 -30.60
N ILE A 445 47.20 1.33 -30.79
CA ILE A 445 46.50 2.59 -30.50
C ILE A 445 45.31 2.78 -31.45
N LYS A 446 45.48 2.49 -32.74
CA LYS A 446 44.37 2.56 -33.70
C LYS A 446 43.26 1.59 -33.32
N GLU A 447 43.61 0.38 -32.90
CA GLU A 447 42.64 -0.59 -32.39
C GLU A 447 41.95 -0.09 -31.12
N LEU A 448 42.70 0.52 -30.20
CA LEU A 448 42.18 1.10 -28.97
C LEU A 448 41.18 2.24 -29.22
N GLU A 449 41.42 3.10 -30.22
CA GLU A 449 40.48 4.16 -30.62
C GLU A 449 39.12 3.57 -31.05
N HIS A 450 39.14 2.50 -31.86
CA HIS A 450 37.94 1.82 -32.31
C HIS A 450 37.21 1.08 -31.17
N LEU A 451 37.94 0.46 -30.25
CA LEU A 451 37.35 -0.20 -29.07
C LEU A 451 36.67 0.82 -28.15
N HIS A 452 37.31 1.96 -27.90
CA HIS A 452 36.74 3.01 -27.06
C HIS A 452 35.52 3.69 -27.70
N ASP A 453 35.53 3.89 -29.02
CA ASP A 453 34.36 4.36 -29.77
C ASP A 453 33.19 3.38 -29.68
N SER A 454 33.47 2.08 -29.83
CA SER A 454 32.46 1.02 -29.72
C SER A 454 31.80 1.01 -28.33
N VAL A 455 32.59 1.17 -27.27
CA VAL A 455 32.06 1.23 -25.89
C VAL A 455 31.22 2.50 -25.68
N ALA A 456 31.70 3.65 -26.15
CA ALA A 456 30.99 4.93 -26.03
C ALA A 456 29.65 4.91 -26.78
N LEU A 457 29.64 4.39 -28.01
CA LEU A 457 28.44 4.23 -28.81
C LEU A 457 27.44 3.29 -28.13
N ASN A 458 27.89 2.11 -27.69
CA ASN A 458 27.02 1.13 -27.03
C ASN A 458 26.37 1.70 -25.76
N LYS A 459 27.14 2.40 -24.91
CA LYS A 459 26.63 3.04 -23.70
C LYS A 459 25.61 4.13 -24.03
N GLY A 460 25.91 4.96 -25.02
CA GLY A 460 25.02 6.01 -25.51
C GLY A 460 23.70 5.47 -26.06
N LEU A 461 23.78 4.47 -26.96
CA LEU A 461 22.61 3.78 -27.51
C LEU A 461 21.75 3.14 -26.41
N GLN A 462 22.37 2.54 -25.39
CA GLN A 462 21.64 1.95 -24.27
C GLN A 462 20.92 3.01 -23.41
N SER A 463 21.52 4.19 -23.23
CA SER A 463 20.87 5.32 -22.53
C SER A 463 19.66 5.83 -23.33
N VAL A 464 19.85 6.09 -24.63
CA VAL A 464 18.77 6.53 -25.54
C VAL A 464 17.65 5.51 -25.60
N ARG A 465 17.98 4.21 -25.67
CA ARG A 465 17.00 3.12 -25.64
C ARG A 465 16.11 3.21 -24.40
N LYS A 466 16.68 3.38 -23.21
CA LYS A 466 15.89 3.51 -21.97
C LYS A 466 14.92 4.69 -22.01
N ILE A 467 15.37 5.85 -22.53
CA ILE A 467 14.53 7.04 -22.64
C ILE A 467 13.40 6.80 -23.65
N ARG A 468 13.73 6.31 -24.85
CA ARG A 468 12.74 6.04 -25.89
C ARG A 468 11.74 4.96 -25.49
N SER A 469 12.16 3.93 -24.76
CA SER A 469 11.25 2.93 -24.18
C SER A 469 10.23 3.57 -23.25
N LYS A 470 10.65 4.48 -22.36
CA LYS A 470 9.72 5.22 -21.49
C LYS A 470 8.72 6.08 -22.31
N LYS A 471 9.21 6.78 -23.33
CA LYS A 471 8.35 7.58 -24.23
C LYS A 471 7.33 6.70 -24.96
N TRP A 472 7.73 5.54 -25.45
CA TRP A 472 6.81 4.59 -26.08
C TRP A 472 5.76 4.05 -25.11
N THR A 473 6.13 3.77 -23.86
CA THR A 473 5.14 3.40 -22.82
C THR A 473 4.09 4.51 -22.64
N LYS A 474 4.53 5.77 -22.53
CA LYS A 474 3.63 6.94 -22.42
C LYS A 474 2.75 7.12 -23.67
N TYR A 475 3.32 6.92 -24.86
CA TYR A 475 2.57 6.94 -26.12
C TYR A 475 1.43 5.91 -26.12
N TRP A 476 1.71 4.66 -25.73
CA TRP A 476 0.70 3.61 -25.69
C TRP A 476 -0.34 3.82 -24.60
N GLN A 477 0.04 4.38 -23.44
CA GLN A 477 -0.92 4.80 -22.41
C GLN A 477 -1.94 5.80 -22.98
N TYR A 478 -1.44 6.87 -23.61
CA TYR A 478 -2.31 7.87 -24.24
C TYR A 478 -3.20 7.26 -25.33
N LYS A 479 -2.65 6.43 -26.22
CA LYS A 479 -3.41 5.81 -27.31
C LYS A 479 -4.44 4.78 -26.84
N SER A 480 -4.24 4.20 -25.66
CA SER A 480 -5.25 3.34 -25.02
C SER A 480 -6.42 4.11 -24.40
N GLY A 481 -6.39 5.45 -24.41
CA GLY A 481 -7.40 6.30 -23.79
C GLY A 481 -7.24 6.43 -22.28
N LEU A 482 -6.04 6.16 -21.75
CA LEU A 482 -5.70 6.39 -20.34
C LEU A 482 -4.87 7.67 -20.19
N PRO A 483 -4.96 8.36 -19.04
CA PRO A 483 -4.05 9.46 -18.75
C PRO A 483 -2.59 8.97 -18.67
N VAL A 484 -1.67 9.85 -19.02
CA VAL A 484 -0.22 9.55 -19.01
C VAL A 484 0.32 9.65 -17.58
N GLY A 485 1.14 8.68 -17.17
CA GLY A 485 1.84 8.72 -15.88
C GLY A 485 1.21 7.92 -14.74
N ILE A 486 0.26 7.01 -15.03
CA ILE A 486 -0.37 6.16 -14.02
C ILE A 486 0.66 5.21 -13.38
N LEU A 487 0.66 5.17 -12.04
CA LEU A 487 1.46 4.25 -11.23
C LEU A 487 0.69 2.95 -10.94
N LYS A 488 1.42 1.85 -10.71
CA LYS A 488 0.83 0.51 -10.52
C LYS A 488 -0.17 0.41 -9.36
N HIS A 489 0.02 1.19 -8.30
CA HIS A 489 -0.86 1.16 -7.12
C HIS A 489 -2.15 1.98 -7.30
N ASP A 490 -2.14 2.95 -8.22
CA ASP A 490 -3.25 3.90 -8.40
C ASP A 490 -4.14 3.58 -9.61
N VAL A 491 -3.91 2.45 -10.29
CA VAL A 491 -4.55 2.15 -11.58
C VAL A 491 -6.08 2.14 -11.46
N GLU A 492 -6.62 1.48 -10.45
CA GLU A 492 -8.08 1.32 -10.31
C GLU A 492 -8.76 2.64 -9.95
N LYS A 493 -8.25 3.33 -8.93
CA LYS A 493 -8.76 4.65 -8.51
C LYS A 493 -8.67 5.68 -9.65
N SER A 494 -7.53 5.72 -10.33
CA SER A 494 -7.30 6.66 -11.45
C SER A 494 -8.20 6.36 -12.64
N ARG A 495 -8.36 5.07 -12.99
CA ARG A 495 -9.27 4.64 -14.06
C ARG A 495 -10.71 5.04 -13.74
N ASP A 496 -11.21 4.69 -12.57
CA ASP A 496 -12.63 4.90 -12.22
C ASP A 496 -12.99 6.37 -12.08
N ARG A 497 -12.04 7.22 -11.65
CA ARG A 497 -12.21 8.67 -11.65
C ARG A 497 -12.15 9.25 -13.06
N TYR A 498 -11.16 8.87 -13.87
CA TYR A 498 -11.03 9.34 -15.26
C TYR A 498 -12.25 8.99 -16.12
N LEU A 499 -12.75 7.76 -16.01
CA LEU A 499 -13.93 7.32 -16.74
C LEU A 499 -15.19 8.11 -16.36
N ARG A 500 -15.33 8.48 -15.08
CA ARG A 500 -16.42 9.37 -14.62
C ARG A 500 -16.29 10.77 -15.25
N ASP A 501 -15.11 11.35 -15.24
CA ASP A 501 -14.86 12.68 -15.82
C ASP A 501 -15.11 12.69 -17.34
N VAL A 502 -14.70 11.63 -18.05
CA VAL A 502 -14.98 11.48 -19.49
C VAL A 502 -16.47 11.50 -19.79
N LEU A 503 -17.33 10.92 -18.94
CA LEU A 503 -18.78 10.96 -19.11
C LEU A 503 -19.39 12.32 -18.77
N ASN A 504 -18.80 13.04 -17.81
CA ASN A 504 -19.30 14.34 -17.37
C ASN A 504 -18.95 15.50 -18.33
N GLN A 505 -17.97 15.32 -19.22
CA GLN A 505 -17.59 16.33 -20.21
C GLN A 505 -18.75 16.64 -21.17
N LYS A 506 -19.15 17.92 -21.21
CA LYS A 506 -20.12 18.48 -22.17
C LYS A 506 -19.39 19.37 -23.16
N THR A 507 -19.67 19.19 -24.46
CA THR A 507 -19.11 20.05 -25.51
C THR A 507 -20.23 20.95 -26.03
N SER A 508 -20.03 22.28 -25.97
CA SER A 508 -20.98 23.26 -26.50
C SER A 508 -20.38 23.97 -27.71
N THR A 509 -21.02 23.85 -28.88
CA THR A 509 -20.63 24.54 -30.11
C THR A 509 -21.67 25.60 -30.43
N THR A 510 -21.23 26.85 -30.58
CA THR A 510 -22.11 27.95 -31.02
C THR A 510 -21.96 28.10 -32.52
N ILE A 511 -23.05 27.89 -33.25
CA ILE A 511 -23.09 28.03 -34.71
C ILE A 511 -24.00 29.22 -35.01
N TYR A 512 -23.48 30.20 -35.75
CA TYR A 512 -24.29 31.33 -36.23
C TYR A 512 -25.18 30.84 -37.39
N ASN A 513 -26.49 30.97 -37.24
CA ASN A 513 -27.44 30.56 -38.27
C ASN A 513 -27.82 31.76 -39.14
N ASP A 514 -27.24 31.83 -40.35
CA ASP A 514 -27.46 32.92 -41.32
C ASP A 514 -28.94 33.10 -41.72
N ALA A 515 -29.76 32.04 -41.63
CA ALA A 515 -31.18 32.10 -42.02
C ALA A 515 -32.07 32.72 -40.94
N THR A 516 -31.71 32.57 -39.66
CA THR A 516 -32.48 33.07 -38.52
C THR A 516 -31.84 34.29 -37.86
N LEU A 517 -30.61 34.65 -38.24
CA LEU A 517 -29.79 35.73 -37.65
C LEU A 517 -29.59 35.56 -36.13
N ILE A 518 -29.60 34.32 -35.63
CA ILE A 518 -29.48 33.98 -34.20
C ILE A 518 -28.32 33.00 -34.00
N ASP A 519 -27.60 33.16 -32.89
CA ASP A 519 -26.60 32.20 -32.42
C ASP A 519 -27.28 30.96 -31.83
N GLU A 520 -27.10 29.80 -32.45
CA GLU A 520 -27.58 28.52 -31.92
C GLU A 520 -26.47 27.82 -31.13
N VAL A 521 -26.71 27.56 -29.84
CA VAL A 521 -25.79 26.80 -28.98
C VAL A 521 -26.22 25.34 -28.94
N GLN A 522 -25.45 24.46 -29.58
CA GLN A 522 -25.65 23.02 -29.50
C GLN A 522 -24.78 22.44 -28.39
N THR A 523 -25.41 21.87 -27.36
CA THR A 523 -24.71 21.14 -26.28
C THR A 523 -24.84 19.64 -26.51
N THR A 524 -23.71 18.95 -26.67
CA THR A 524 -23.66 17.49 -26.77
C THR A 524 -23.18 16.87 -25.45
N SER A 525 -23.90 15.85 -24.98
CA SER A 525 -23.56 15.05 -23.79
C SER A 525 -23.14 13.64 -24.17
N ARG A 526 -22.28 13.03 -23.36
CA ARG A 526 -21.75 11.69 -23.62
C ARG A 526 -22.58 10.61 -22.92
N ALA A 527 -22.85 9.52 -23.62
CA ALA A 527 -23.45 8.30 -23.08
C ALA A 527 -22.50 7.12 -23.30
N PRO A 528 -22.30 6.23 -22.30
CA PRO A 528 -21.40 5.10 -22.44
C PRO A 528 -21.96 4.07 -23.42
N ASN A 529 -21.09 3.52 -24.29
CA ASN A 529 -21.44 2.42 -25.18
C ASN A 529 -21.21 1.05 -24.50
N ALA A 530 -21.51 -0.05 -25.21
CA ALA A 530 -21.33 -1.41 -24.70
C ALA A 530 -19.86 -1.81 -24.46
N ASN A 531 -18.92 -1.09 -25.07
CA ASN A 531 -17.47 -1.29 -24.91
C ASN A 531 -16.89 -0.45 -23.77
N PHE A 532 -17.73 0.28 -23.03
CA PHE A 532 -17.33 1.07 -21.88
C PHE A 532 -17.19 0.15 -20.65
N PHE A 533 -16.19 0.42 -19.81
CA PHE A 533 -15.92 -0.37 -18.61
C PHE A 533 -17.17 -0.43 -17.71
N ASN A 534 -17.51 -1.63 -17.24
CA ASN A 534 -18.74 -1.92 -16.47
C ASN A 534 -20.08 -1.63 -17.17
N ASN A 535 -20.10 -1.36 -18.48
CA ASN A 535 -21.33 -1.15 -19.26
C ASN A 535 -21.53 -2.22 -20.35
N SER A 536 -21.16 -3.46 -20.07
CA SER A 536 -21.36 -4.57 -21.01
C SER A 536 -22.85 -4.91 -21.18
N ASN A 537 -23.24 -5.30 -22.39
CA ASN A 537 -24.56 -5.85 -22.66
C ASN A 537 -24.80 -7.19 -21.93
N ILE A 538 -23.73 -7.90 -21.60
CA ILE A 538 -23.79 -9.19 -20.91
C ILE A 538 -23.62 -8.93 -19.41
N LYS A 539 -24.63 -9.32 -18.62
CA LYS A 539 -24.59 -9.28 -17.16
C LYS A 539 -24.46 -10.69 -16.61
N GLY A 540 -23.75 -10.84 -15.50
CA GLY A 540 -23.59 -12.13 -14.84
C GLY A 540 -24.95 -12.68 -14.37
N PHE A 541 -25.29 -13.89 -14.80
CA PHE A 541 -26.44 -14.63 -14.27
C PHE A 541 -25.99 -15.37 -13.01
N LYS A 542 -26.51 -14.97 -11.86
CA LYS A 542 -26.14 -15.61 -10.59
C LYS A 542 -26.81 -16.98 -10.48
N PRO A 543 -26.08 -18.02 -10.00
CA PRO A 543 -26.67 -19.33 -9.78
C PRO A 543 -27.67 -19.28 -8.61
N PRO A 544 -28.63 -20.23 -8.53
CA PRO A 544 -29.69 -20.21 -7.53
C PRO A 544 -29.19 -20.32 -6.08
N TYR A 545 -28.00 -20.89 -5.85
CA TYR A 545 -27.38 -20.98 -4.53
C TYR A 545 -26.63 -19.70 -4.11
N ALA A 546 -26.44 -18.74 -5.02
CA ALA A 546 -25.86 -17.47 -4.64
C ALA A 546 -26.92 -16.65 -3.90
N PRO A 547 -26.65 -16.21 -2.65
CA PRO A 547 -27.60 -15.38 -1.93
C PRO A 547 -27.88 -14.09 -2.74
N PRO A 548 -29.13 -13.59 -2.73
CA PRO A 548 -29.44 -12.32 -3.34
C PRO A 548 -28.57 -11.24 -2.70
N ILE A 549 -28.10 -10.29 -3.51
CA ILE A 549 -27.44 -9.09 -2.98
C ILE A 549 -28.50 -8.42 -2.11
N ARG A 550 -28.29 -8.37 -0.79
CA ARG A 550 -29.09 -7.50 0.08
C ARG A 550 -28.89 -6.11 -0.48
N LYS A 551 -29.93 -5.55 -1.12
CA LYS A 551 -29.95 -4.12 -1.41
C LYS A 551 -29.90 -3.47 -0.04
N GLU A 552 -28.75 -2.96 0.36
CA GLU A 552 -28.72 -2.00 1.44
C GLU A 552 -29.72 -0.93 1.04
N HIS A 553 -30.76 -0.76 1.85
CA HIS A 553 -31.64 0.39 1.73
C HIS A 553 -30.76 1.61 1.97
N LYS A 554 -30.20 2.16 0.90
CA LYS A 554 -29.79 3.55 0.87
C LYS A 554 -31.06 4.35 1.11
N ASN A 555 -31.26 4.77 2.36
CA ASN A 555 -32.14 5.87 2.68
C ASN A 555 -31.55 7.17 2.13
#